data_AF-A0A0P9MYS2-F1
#
_entry.id   AF-A0A0P9MYS2-F1
#
_cell.length_a   1.000
_cell.length_b   1.000
_cell.length_c   1.000
_cell.angle_alpha   90.00
_cell.angle_beta   90.00
_cell.angle_gamma   90.00
#
_symmetry.space_group_name_H-M   'P 1'
#
loop_
_entity.id
_entity.type
_entity.pdbx_description
1 polymer ?
#
loop_
_entity_poly.entity_id
_entity_poly.type
_entity_poly.pdbx_seq_one_letter_code
_entity_poly.pdbx_strand_id
1 'polypeptide(L)'
;MGGSVVMSLVTVRSSGWGRLDEHEQREEVKSGDMKLFRQAISVIGPWYYMHGDVKVKVECDFSPFFEVYKTNTESLNVVELSRNLSIEKIESALFPKLEFVVKVTLESGENLGRQQWYVGYFVEQFLYDVFFVLNIARPGVCDFLGVRIDAGRGSVTELRLSADCFESGFRSFLAGDSLFAPRILPLSSVFYWYKKLDVGVGQRAESGVEKAIFSVLHICCGTDVDAVWIIWAFHALGKL
;
A
#
# COMPACT_ATOMS: atom_id res chain seq x y z
N MET A 1 -27.15 20.49 19.09
CA MET A 1 -25.98 20.65 18.20
C MET A 1 -26.03 19.51 17.21
N GLY A 2 -26.22 19.79 15.91
CA GLY A 2 -26.30 18.76 14.88
C GLY A 2 -24.90 18.40 14.40
N GLY A 3 -24.50 17.14 14.58
CA GLY A 3 -23.24 16.64 14.04
C GLY A 3 -23.23 16.71 12.51
N SER A 4 -22.05 16.98 11.94
CA SER A 4 -21.82 16.97 10.49
C SER A 4 -21.24 15.62 10.09
N VAL A 5 -21.82 15.01 9.05
CA VAL A 5 -21.28 13.81 8.41
C VAL A 5 -21.00 14.14 6.95
N VAL A 6 -19.76 13.91 6.52
CA VAL A 6 -19.32 14.12 5.13
C VAL A 6 -18.81 12.79 4.58
N MET A 7 -19.31 12.42 3.40
CA MET A 7 -18.85 11.24 2.66
C MET A 7 -18.17 11.68 1.38
N SER A 8 -17.06 11.05 1.03
CA SER A 8 -16.33 11.30 -0.23
C SER A 8 -15.82 9.99 -0.82
N LEU A 9 -15.77 9.94 -2.14
CA LEU A 9 -15.18 8.85 -2.90
C LEU A 9 -13.91 9.37 -3.56
N VAL A 10 -12.81 8.63 -3.40
CA VAL A 10 -11.50 8.96 -3.92
C VAL A 10 -11.08 7.87 -4.88
N THR A 11 -10.69 8.25 -6.09
CA THR A 11 -10.20 7.28 -7.08
C THR A 11 -8.69 7.17 -6.94
N VAL A 12 -8.20 5.94 -6.81
CA VAL A 12 -6.78 5.62 -6.74
C VAL A 12 -6.39 4.82 -7.98
N ARG A 13 -5.32 5.24 -8.66
CA ARG A 13 -4.88 4.67 -9.95
C ARG A 13 -3.40 4.33 -9.95
N SER A 14 -3.03 3.22 -10.58
CA SER A 14 -1.66 2.92 -10.99
C SER A 14 -1.63 2.43 -12.44
N SER A 15 -0.63 2.86 -13.19
CA SER A 15 -0.35 2.38 -14.55
C SER A 15 0.85 1.43 -14.52
N GLY A 16 0.74 0.28 -15.20
CA GLY A 16 1.87 -0.67 -15.28
C GLY A 16 2.06 -1.48 -14.00
N TRP A 17 0.96 -1.83 -13.31
CA TRP A 17 1.06 -2.53 -12.05
C TRP A 17 1.41 -4.01 -12.27
N GLY A 18 2.57 -4.43 -11.76
CA GLY A 18 3.12 -5.77 -11.92
C GLY A 18 4.57 -5.82 -11.45
N ARG A 19 5.05 -7.00 -11.06
CA ARG A 19 6.44 -7.20 -10.60
C ARG A 19 7.32 -7.53 -11.81
N LEU A 20 8.47 -6.86 -11.92
CA LEU A 20 9.57 -7.27 -12.79
C LEU A 20 10.59 -8.01 -11.91
N ASP A 21 11.09 -9.15 -12.37
CA ASP A 21 12.19 -9.89 -11.77
C ASP A 21 13.54 -9.23 -12.09
N GLU A 22 14.62 -9.83 -11.59
CA GLU A 22 16.00 -9.36 -11.77
C GLU A 22 16.50 -9.35 -13.23
N HIS A 23 15.71 -9.87 -14.16
CA HIS A 23 15.97 -9.88 -15.59
C HIS A 23 14.97 -9.01 -16.37
N GLU A 24 14.25 -8.13 -15.68
CA GLU A 24 13.18 -7.30 -16.24
C GLU A 24 12.04 -8.14 -16.86
N GLN A 25 11.93 -9.42 -16.50
CA GLN A 25 10.81 -10.27 -16.90
C GLN A 25 9.73 -10.21 -15.83
N ARG A 26 8.46 -10.41 -16.18
CA ARG A 26 7.40 -10.34 -15.18
C ARG A 26 7.52 -11.50 -14.18
N GLU A 27 7.58 -11.21 -12.88
CA GLU A 27 7.59 -12.26 -11.85
C GLU A 27 6.26 -13.01 -11.88
N GLU A 28 6.33 -14.35 -11.88
CA GLU A 28 5.14 -15.19 -11.81
C GLU A 28 4.36 -14.89 -10.52
N VAL A 29 3.12 -14.48 -10.68
CA VAL A 29 2.23 -14.17 -9.55
C VAL A 29 1.95 -15.47 -8.81
N LYS A 30 2.43 -15.55 -7.56
CA LYS A 30 2.27 -16.75 -6.75
C LYS A 30 0.84 -16.81 -6.24
N SER A 31 0.19 -17.98 -6.33
CA SER A 31 -1.20 -18.22 -5.86
C SER A 31 -1.49 -17.73 -4.42
N GLY A 32 -0.45 -17.59 -3.59
CA GLY A 32 -0.53 -17.00 -2.27
C GLY A 32 -0.87 -15.50 -2.23
N ASP A 33 -0.49 -14.72 -3.24
CA ASP A 33 -0.73 -13.27 -3.34
C ASP A 33 -2.23 -13.02 -3.53
N MET A 34 -2.85 -13.72 -4.49
CA MET A 34 -4.29 -13.66 -4.75
C MET A 34 -5.11 -14.09 -3.53
N LYS A 35 -4.65 -15.12 -2.80
CA LYS A 35 -5.30 -15.56 -1.56
C LYS A 35 -5.25 -14.48 -0.49
N LEU A 36 -4.14 -13.75 -0.39
CA LEU A 36 -3.95 -12.68 0.58
C LEU A 36 -4.85 -11.47 0.29
N PHE A 37 -4.96 -11.02 -0.97
CA PHE A 37 -5.89 -9.93 -1.32
C PHE A 37 -7.36 -10.31 -1.09
N ARG A 38 -7.73 -11.56 -1.36
CA ARG A 38 -9.06 -12.05 -1.02
C ARG A 38 -9.33 -12.00 0.50
N GLN A 39 -8.32 -12.31 1.31
CA GLN A 39 -8.41 -12.17 2.77
C GLN A 39 -8.48 -10.70 3.20
N ALA A 40 -7.73 -9.80 2.55
CA ALA A 40 -7.67 -8.38 2.90
C ALA A 40 -9.05 -7.71 2.89
N ILE A 41 -9.92 -8.08 1.94
CA ILE A 41 -11.33 -7.63 1.87
C ILE A 41 -12.07 -7.89 3.20
N SER A 42 -11.83 -9.04 3.82
CA SER A 42 -12.48 -9.44 5.08
C SER A 42 -11.74 -9.04 6.35
N VAL A 43 -10.41 -8.89 6.29
CA VAL A 43 -9.56 -8.69 7.47
C VAL A 43 -9.33 -7.20 7.75
N ILE A 44 -9.03 -6.41 6.74
CA ILE A 44 -8.65 -5.00 6.91
C ILE A 44 -9.90 -4.15 7.19
N GLY A 45 -11.04 -4.51 6.59
CA GLY A 45 -12.35 -3.92 6.89
C GLY A 45 -12.37 -2.39 6.77
N PRO A 46 -13.40 -1.73 7.34
CA PRO A 46 -13.33 -0.29 7.55
C PRO A 46 -12.21 0.05 8.52
N TRP A 47 -11.30 0.93 8.09
CA TRP A 47 -10.24 1.46 8.93
C TRP A 47 -10.72 2.73 9.63
N TYR A 48 -10.48 2.79 10.95
CA TYR A 48 -10.89 3.93 11.76
C TYR A 48 -9.67 4.71 12.24
N TYR A 49 -9.77 6.04 12.13
CA TYR A 49 -8.83 7.01 12.67
C TYR A 49 -9.55 8.03 13.55
N MET A 50 -8.80 8.59 14.49
CA MET A 50 -9.18 9.75 15.29
C MET A 50 -8.18 10.87 15.02
N HIS A 51 -8.66 12.06 14.70
CA HIS A 51 -7.83 13.26 14.61
C HIS A 51 -8.55 14.43 15.27
N GLY A 52 -8.12 14.76 16.50
CA GLY A 52 -8.91 15.62 17.39
C GLY A 52 -10.29 15.01 17.64
N ASP A 53 -11.33 15.80 17.44
CA ASP A 53 -12.74 15.39 17.61
C ASP A 53 -13.35 14.78 16.33
N VAL A 54 -12.57 14.64 15.26
CA VAL A 54 -13.04 14.08 13.99
C VAL A 54 -12.81 12.57 13.98
N LYS A 55 -13.90 11.82 13.84
CA LYS A 55 -13.88 10.38 13.56
C LYS A 55 -13.81 10.19 12.05
N VAL A 56 -12.85 9.37 11.62
CA VAL A 56 -12.68 9.06 10.20
C VAL A 56 -12.82 7.56 9.99
N LYS A 57 -13.65 7.19 9.03
CA LYS A 57 -13.83 5.81 8.57
C LYS A 57 -13.42 5.73 7.11
N VAL A 58 -12.42 4.90 6.81
CA VAL A 58 -11.92 4.63 5.46
C VAL A 58 -12.31 3.22 5.05
N GLU A 59 -12.95 3.06 3.89
CA GLU A 59 -13.39 1.78 3.35
C GLU A 59 -12.78 1.62 1.96
N CYS A 60 -12.12 0.49 1.70
CA CYS A 60 -11.52 0.19 0.40
C CYS A 60 -11.96 -1.18 -0.07
N ASP A 61 -12.42 -1.26 -1.32
CA ASP A 61 -12.62 -2.54 -1.98
C ASP A 61 -11.31 -2.99 -2.64
N PHE A 62 -10.74 -4.09 -2.16
CA PHE A 62 -9.50 -4.67 -2.70
C PHE A 62 -9.75 -5.61 -3.88
N SER A 63 -10.99 -5.86 -4.30
CA SER A 63 -11.31 -6.72 -5.43
C SER A 63 -10.57 -6.35 -6.73
N PRO A 64 -10.36 -5.05 -7.07
CA PRO A 64 -9.58 -4.68 -8.26
C PRO A 64 -8.15 -5.21 -8.27
N PHE A 65 -7.50 -5.36 -7.10
CA PHE A 65 -6.16 -5.95 -7.01
C PHE A 65 -6.16 -7.40 -7.47
N PHE A 66 -7.17 -8.17 -7.07
CA PHE A 66 -7.31 -9.57 -7.46
C PHE A 66 -7.50 -9.72 -8.98
N GLU A 67 -8.34 -8.88 -9.59
CA GLU A 67 -8.56 -8.90 -11.04
C GLU A 67 -7.30 -8.53 -11.82
N VAL A 68 -6.57 -7.49 -11.38
CA VAL A 68 -5.31 -7.11 -12.02
C VAL A 68 -4.25 -8.22 -11.89
N TYR A 69 -4.14 -8.87 -10.72
CA TYR A 69 -3.23 -10.02 -10.56
C TYR A 69 -3.60 -11.20 -11.46
N LYS A 70 -4.90 -11.48 -11.62
CA LYS A 70 -5.38 -12.51 -12.54
C LYS A 70 -4.99 -12.18 -13.99
N THR A 71 -5.24 -10.94 -14.43
CA THR A 71 -4.82 -10.48 -15.77
C THR A 71 -3.31 -10.52 -15.96
N ASN A 72 -2.52 -10.14 -14.94
CA ASN A 72 -1.06 -10.27 -14.96
C ASN A 72 -0.61 -11.72 -15.16
N THR A 73 -1.27 -12.68 -14.49
CA THR A 73 -0.94 -14.11 -14.60
C THR A 73 -1.27 -14.64 -16.00
N GLU A 74 -2.45 -14.32 -16.53
CA GLU A 74 -2.88 -14.75 -17.87
C GLU A 74 -2.04 -14.12 -18.99
N SER A 75 -1.49 -12.93 -18.75
CA SER A 75 -0.67 -12.18 -19.71
C SER A 75 0.80 -12.61 -19.81
N LEU A 76 1.30 -13.44 -18.90
CA LEU A 76 2.64 -14.03 -18.96
C LEU A 76 2.85 -14.94 -20.18
N ASN A 77 1.78 -15.44 -20.81
CA ASN A 77 1.81 -16.15 -22.09
C ASN A 77 1.83 -15.20 -23.30
N VAL A 78 2.74 -14.22 -23.31
CA VAL A 78 2.85 -13.16 -24.35
C VAL A 78 3.02 -13.74 -25.76
N VAL A 79 3.67 -14.90 -25.90
CA VAL A 79 3.88 -15.60 -27.18
C VAL A 79 2.56 -16.13 -27.77
N GLU A 80 1.58 -16.47 -26.94
CA GLU A 80 0.25 -16.89 -27.40
C GLU A 80 -0.64 -15.67 -27.70
N LEU A 81 -0.52 -14.61 -26.90
CA LEU A 81 -1.32 -13.38 -27.02
C LEU A 81 -0.97 -12.54 -28.25
N SER A 82 0.32 -12.48 -28.62
CA SER A 82 0.83 -11.72 -29.77
C SER A 82 0.36 -12.23 -31.14
N ARG A 83 -0.16 -13.46 -31.22
CA ARG A 83 -0.64 -14.05 -32.49
C ARG A 83 -2.01 -13.52 -32.92
N ASN A 84 -2.82 -13.00 -31.99
CA ASN A 84 -4.24 -12.70 -32.22
C ASN A 84 -4.70 -11.31 -31.73
N LEU A 85 -3.82 -10.52 -31.11
CA LEU A 85 -4.19 -9.24 -30.48
C LEU A 85 -3.53 -8.03 -31.14
N SER A 86 -4.22 -6.88 -31.10
CA SER A 86 -3.63 -5.59 -31.49
C SER A 86 -2.60 -5.13 -30.47
N ILE A 87 -1.67 -4.25 -30.89
CA ILE A 87 -0.63 -3.66 -30.02
C ILE A 87 -1.25 -3.07 -28.74
N GLU A 88 -2.35 -2.33 -28.86
CA GLU A 88 -3.04 -1.73 -27.71
C GLU A 88 -3.57 -2.77 -26.70
N LYS A 89 -4.05 -3.92 -27.20
CA LYS A 89 -4.50 -5.03 -26.33
C LYS A 89 -3.32 -5.76 -25.69
N ILE A 90 -2.20 -5.85 -26.40
CA ILE A 90 -0.95 -6.37 -25.87
C ILE A 90 -0.44 -5.44 -24.77
N GLU A 91 -0.36 -4.12 -25.01
CA GLU A 91 0.02 -3.13 -24.00
C GLU A 91 -0.91 -3.14 -22.79
N SER A 92 -2.22 -3.23 -22.97
CA SER A 92 -3.16 -3.31 -21.84
C SER A 92 -3.01 -4.62 -21.04
N ALA A 93 -2.64 -5.72 -21.68
CA ALA A 93 -2.36 -6.99 -21.01
C ALA A 93 -0.99 -6.96 -20.31
N LEU A 94 -0.03 -6.26 -20.90
CA LEU A 94 1.33 -6.11 -20.37
C LEU A 94 1.43 -5.09 -19.23
N PHE A 95 0.55 -4.09 -19.21
CA PHE A 95 0.58 -3.01 -18.24
C PHE A 95 -0.84 -2.74 -17.73
N PRO A 96 -1.48 -3.71 -17.05
CA PRO A 96 -2.84 -3.50 -16.59
C PRO A 96 -2.88 -2.31 -15.63
N LYS A 97 -3.92 -1.51 -15.80
CA LYS A 97 -4.19 -0.38 -14.93
C LYS A 97 -4.90 -0.89 -13.70
N LEU A 98 -4.37 -0.57 -12.54
CA LEU A 98 -5.07 -0.76 -11.28
C LEU A 98 -5.88 0.51 -11.00
N GLU A 99 -7.19 0.39 -10.90
CA GLU A 99 -8.07 1.46 -10.45
C GLU A 99 -9.00 0.93 -9.36
N PHE A 100 -9.06 1.62 -8.23
CA PHE A 100 -9.97 1.29 -7.13
C PHE A 100 -10.48 2.55 -6.45
N VAL A 101 -11.61 2.42 -5.76
CA VAL A 101 -12.28 3.53 -5.07
C VAL A 101 -12.14 3.35 -3.58
N VAL A 102 -11.67 4.39 -2.91
CA VAL A 102 -11.62 4.48 -1.45
C VAL A 102 -12.72 5.43 -0.99
N LYS A 103 -13.59 4.93 -0.11
CA LYS A 103 -14.66 5.69 0.49
C LYS A 103 -14.19 6.22 1.85
N VAL A 104 -14.29 7.52 2.04
CA VAL A 104 -13.97 8.19 3.30
C VAL A 104 -15.24 8.80 3.89
N THR A 105 -15.50 8.50 5.16
CA THR A 105 -16.58 9.09 5.94
C THR A 105 -15.97 9.85 7.11
N LEU A 106 -16.30 11.14 7.22
CA LEU A 106 -15.88 12.03 8.29
C LEU A 106 -17.09 12.35 9.17
N GLU A 107 -16.94 12.20 10.47
CA GLU A 107 -17.96 12.55 11.46
C GLU A 107 -17.37 13.53 12.47
N SER A 108 -18.01 14.68 12.67
CA SER A 108 -17.59 15.70 13.64
C SER A 108 -18.79 16.39 14.30
N GLY A 109 -18.59 16.87 15.52
CA GLY A 109 -19.53 17.75 16.21
C GLY A 109 -19.61 19.16 15.61
N GLU A 110 -18.64 19.55 14.77
CA GLU A 110 -18.53 20.86 14.13
C GLU A 110 -18.77 20.80 12.62
N ASN A 111 -18.91 21.96 11.98
CA ASN A 111 -19.14 22.06 10.54
C ASN A 111 -17.87 21.74 9.75
N LEU A 112 -17.84 20.57 9.11
CA LEU A 112 -16.71 20.03 8.33
C LEU A 112 -16.42 20.77 7.00
N GLY A 113 -17.23 21.77 6.64
CA GLY A 113 -17.26 22.40 5.31
C GLY A 113 -15.94 23.02 4.79
N ARG A 114 -14.91 23.17 5.64
CA ARG A 114 -13.57 23.67 5.25
C ARG A 114 -12.44 22.62 5.27
N GLN A 115 -12.70 21.38 5.67
CA GLN A 115 -11.66 20.35 5.88
C GLN A 115 -11.55 19.35 4.71
N GLN A 116 -11.69 19.81 3.46
CA GLN A 116 -11.68 18.91 2.29
C GLN A 116 -10.33 18.23 2.04
N TRP A 117 -9.22 18.80 2.53
CA TRP A 117 -7.90 18.17 2.47
C TRP A 117 -7.80 16.89 3.32
N TYR A 118 -8.66 16.71 4.34
CA TYR A 118 -8.68 15.50 5.17
C TYR A 118 -8.88 14.25 4.32
N VAL A 119 -9.75 14.31 3.31
CA VAL A 119 -10.11 13.13 2.51
C VAL A 119 -8.87 12.55 1.83
N GLY A 120 -8.10 13.37 1.11
CA GLY A 120 -6.86 12.92 0.45
C GLY A 120 -5.81 12.44 1.46
N TYR A 121 -5.63 13.18 2.56
CA TYR A 121 -4.70 12.83 3.62
C TYR A 121 -5.01 11.46 4.26
N PHE A 122 -6.28 11.17 4.56
CA PHE A 122 -6.67 9.89 5.16
C PHE A 122 -6.63 8.72 4.19
N VAL A 123 -6.84 8.97 2.89
CA VAL A 123 -6.59 7.95 1.87
C VAL A 123 -5.10 7.65 1.78
N GLU A 124 -4.25 8.67 1.75
CA GLU A 124 -2.80 8.50 1.77
C GLU A 124 -2.36 7.71 3.01
N GLN A 125 -2.72 8.16 4.22
CA GLN A 125 -2.40 7.46 5.47
C GLN A 125 -2.85 5.99 5.44
N PHE A 126 -4.07 5.73 4.99
CA PHE A 126 -4.60 4.37 4.84
C PHE A 126 -3.76 3.52 3.89
N LEU A 127 -3.32 4.08 2.76
CA LEU A 127 -2.47 3.35 1.82
C LEU A 127 -1.08 3.06 2.41
N TYR A 128 -0.49 3.96 3.20
CA TYR A 128 0.75 3.67 3.93
C TYR A 128 0.57 2.53 4.94
N ASP A 129 -0.50 2.56 5.75
CA ASP A 129 -0.77 1.53 6.75
C ASP A 129 -1.01 0.16 6.09
N VAL A 130 -1.82 0.13 5.02
CA VAL A 130 -2.11 -1.08 4.24
C VAL A 130 -0.85 -1.62 3.57
N PHE A 131 -0.06 -0.75 2.94
CA PHE A 131 1.21 -1.15 2.32
C PHE A 131 2.12 -1.85 3.33
N PHE A 132 2.28 -1.26 4.52
CA PHE A 132 3.11 -1.84 5.57
C PHE A 132 2.55 -3.18 6.06
N VAL A 133 1.26 -3.24 6.40
CA VAL A 133 0.61 -4.46 6.92
C VAL A 133 0.68 -5.61 5.90
N LEU A 134 0.39 -5.34 4.62
CA LEU A 134 0.40 -6.35 3.57
C LEU A 134 1.83 -6.87 3.35
N ASN A 135 2.83 -6.00 3.29
CA ASN A 135 4.22 -6.41 3.07
C ASN A 135 4.89 -7.05 4.29
N ILE A 136 4.46 -6.76 5.51
CA ILE A 136 4.87 -7.52 6.70
C ILE A 136 4.24 -8.91 6.68
N ALA A 137 2.96 -9.04 6.30
CA ALA A 137 2.29 -10.33 6.19
C ALA A 137 2.91 -11.19 5.08
N ARG A 138 3.25 -10.55 3.96
CA ARG A 138 3.84 -11.19 2.80
C ARG A 138 4.70 -10.19 2.03
N PRO A 139 6.03 -10.24 2.21
CA PRO A 139 6.95 -9.34 1.52
C PRO A 139 6.74 -9.31 0.01
N GLY A 140 6.67 -8.12 -0.58
CA GLY A 140 6.52 -7.93 -2.03
C GLY A 140 5.08 -7.98 -2.56
N VAL A 141 4.09 -8.26 -1.71
CA VAL A 141 2.72 -8.50 -2.17
C VAL A 141 1.98 -7.22 -2.58
N CYS A 142 2.43 -6.05 -2.14
CA CYS A 142 1.73 -4.80 -2.41
C CYS A 142 2.74 -3.71 -2.74
N ASP A 143 2.70 -3.21 -3.98
CA ASP A 143 3.54 -2.10 -4.42
C ASP A 143 2.66 -0.91 -4.81
N PHE A 144 3.01 0.26 -4.28
CA PHE A 144 2.32 1.53 -4.50
C PHE A 144 3.23 2.59 -5.14
N LEU A 145 4.29 2.17 -5.83
CA LEU A 145 5.13 3.05 -6.63
C LEU A 145 4.32 3.63 -7.80
N GLY A 146 4.27 4.96 -7.89
CA GLY A 146 3.54 5.67 -8.94
C GLY A 146 2.02 5.60 -8.80
N VAL A 147 1.49 5.14 -7.66
CA VAL A 147 0.05 5.20 -7.37
C VAL A 147 -0.38 6.64 -7.21
N ARG A 148 -1.45 7.04 -7.90
CA ARG A 148 -2.02 8.38 -7.89
C ARG A 148 -3.34 8.41 -7.16
N ILE A 149 -3.46 9.32 -6.20
CA ILE A 149 -4.67 9.59 -5.42
C ILE A 149 -5.33 10.85 -6.01
N ASP A 150 -6.53 10.69 -6.57
CA ASP A 150 -7.35 11.79 -7.05
C ASP A 150 -8.56 11.99 -6.11
N ALA A 151 -8.42 12.96 -5.19
CA ALA A 151 -9.47 13.33 -4.24
C ALA A 151 -10.45 14.39 -4.80
N GLY A 152 -10.36 14.70 -6.10
CA GLY A 152 -11.07 15.80 -6.75
C GLY A 152 -10.45 17.16 -6.42
N ARG A 153 -10.58 18.12 -7.35
CA ARG A 153 -10.02 19.51 -7.33
C ARG A 153 -8.64 19.70 -7.94
N GLY A 154 -8.13 18.74 -8.70
CA GLY A 154 -6.94 18.93 -9.54
C GLY A 154 -5.59 18.79 -8.84
N SER A 155 -5.58 18.53 -7.53
CA SER A 155 -4.38 18.04 -6.82
C SER A 155 -4.36 16.52 -6.85
N VAL A 156 -3.35 15.96 -7.52
CA VAL A 156 -3.10 14.51 -7.56
C VAL A 156 -1.87 14.25 -6.68
N THR A 157 -2.03 13.43 -5.64
CA THR A 157 -0.90 12.95 -4.83
C THR A 157 -0.36 11.68 -5.46
N GLU A 158 0.96 11.60 -5.68
CA GLU A 158 1.62 10.39 -6.17
C GLU A 158 2.40 9.73 -5.02
N LEU A 159 2.05 8.48 -4.70
CA LEU A 159 2.78 7.65 -3.76
C LEU A 159 4.02 7.05 -4.41
N ARG A 160 5.09 6.93 -3.62
CA ARG A 160 6.38 6.39 -4.06
C ARG A 160 6.81 5.17 -3.24
N LEU A 161 5.85 4.35 -2.83
CA LEU A 161 6.09 3.22 -1.92
C LEU A 161 6.41 1.94 -2.69
N SER A 162 7.70 1.59 -2.76
CA SER A 162 8.16 0.35 -3.38
C SER A 162 8.31 -0.78 -2.36
N ALA A 163 7.85 -1.98 -2.71
CA ALA A 163 7.99 -3.16 -1.88
C ALA A 163 9.39 -3.80 -1.91
N ASP A 164 10.31 -3.28 -2.74
CA ASP A 164 11.65 -3.84 -2.97
C ASP A 164 12.45 -4.04 -1.67
N CYS A 165 12.33 -3.09 -0.73
CA CYS A 165 12.87 -3.16 0.63
C CYS A 165 12.49 -4.47 1.35
N PHE A 166 11.23 -4.93 1.24
CA PHE A 166 10.74 -6.16 1.85
C PHE A 166 11.19 -7.41 1.10
N GLU A 167 11.27 -7.34 -0.22
CA GLU A 167 11.67 -8.46 -1.09
C GLU A 167 13.15 -8.79 -1.02
N SER A 168 13.99 -7.77 -0.81
CA SER A 168 15.45 -7.88 -0.75
C SER A 168 15.92 -8.96 0.22
N GLY A 169 15.20 -9.17 1.33
CA GLY A 169 15.48 -10.23 2.30
C GLY A 169 15.29 -11.64 1.75
N PHE A 170 14.27 -11.87 0.91
CA PHE A 170 14.10 -13.14 0.21
C PHE A 170 15.15 -13.34 -0.87
N ARG A 171 15.47 -12.30 -1.66
CA ARG A 171 16.51 -12.38 -2.70
C ARG A 171 17.87 -12.73 -2.07
N SER A 172 18.23 -12.04 -0.98
CA SER A 172 19.47 -12.32 -0.23
C SER A 172 19.50 -13.73 0.36
N PHE A 173 18.38 -14.25 0.85
CA PHE A 173 18.29 -15.64 1.33
C PHE A 173 18.46 -16.64 0.19
N LEU A 174 17.79 -16.43 -0.95
CA LEU A 174 17.88 -17.30 -2.12
C LEU A 174 19.28 -17.30 -2.76
N ALA A 175 19.97 -16.15 -2.73
CA ALA A 175 21.35 -16.00 -3.17
C ALA A 175 22.37 -16.65 -2.20
N GLY A 176 21.96 -17.00 -0.98
CA GLY A 176 22.83 -17.54 0.06
C GLY A 176 23.58 -16.48 0.87
N ASP A 177 23.30 -15.20 0.66
CA ASP A 177 23.92 -14.06 1.36
C ASP A 177 23.33 -13.85 2.78
N SER A 178 22.16 -14.42 3.04
CA SER A 178 21.48 -14.35 4.34
C SER A 178 21.11 -15.74 4.85
N LEU A 179 21.31 -15.96 6.16
CA LEU A 179 20.84 -17.16 6.86
C LEU A 179 19.36 -17.07 7.27
N PHE A 180 18.73 -15.90 7.11
CA PHE A 180 17.36 -15.64 7.54
C PHE A 180 16.43 -15.53 6.33
N ALA A 181 15.54 -16.51 6.18
CA ALA A 181 14.40 -16.41 5.27
C ALA A 181 13.28 -15.61 5.95
N PRO A 182 12.79 -14.52 5.34
CA PRO A 182 11.57 -13.86 5.80
C PRO A 182 10.41 -14.86 5.85
N ARG A 183 9.55 -14.73 6.87
CA ARG A 183 8.40 -15.62 7.04
C ARG A 183 7.15 -14.97 6.46
N ILE A 184 6.31 -15.78 5.82
CA ILE A 184 4.93 -15.40 5.50
C ILE A 184 4.12 -15.54 6.79
N LEU A 185 3.44 -14.46 7.18
CA LEU A 185 2.65 -14.38 8.40
C LEU A 185 1.16 -14.33 8.07
N PRO A 186 0.27 -14.88 8.94
CA PRO A 186 -1.16 -14.72 8.76
C PRO A 186 -1.57 -13.24 8.80
N LEU A 187 -2.25 -12.75 7.75
CA LEU A 187 -2.66 -11.35 7.63
C LEU A 187 -3.46 -10.87 8.86
N SER A 188 -4.35 -11.70 9.40
CA SER A 188 -5.13 -11.39 10.60
C SER A 188 -4.26 -11.13 11.83
N SER A 189 -3.17 -11.88 11.98
CA SER A 189 -2.23 -11.72 13.10
C SER A 189 -1.43 -10.43 12.97
N VAL A 190 -0.94 -10.13 11.76
CA VAL A 190 -0.20 -8.88 11.47
C VAL A 190 -1.11 -7.66 11.64
N PHE A 191 -2.31 -7.70 11.07
CA PHE A 191 -3.28 -6.62 11.19
C PHE A 191 -3.65 -6.36 12.67
N TYR A 192 -3.94 -7.41 13.43
CA TYR A 192 -4.24 -7.28 14.86
C TYR A 192 -3.07 -6.70 15.67
N TRP A 193 -1.84 -7.17 15.39
CA TRP A 193 -0.64 -6.60 15.99
C TRP A 193 -0.47 -5.13 15.64
N TYR A 194 -0.62 -4.76 14.36
CA TYR A 194 -0.47 -3.38 13.90
C TYR A 194 -1.50 -2.46 14.56
N LYS A 195 -2.78 -2.85 14.60
CA LYS A 195 -3.83 -2.07 15.26
C LYS A 195 -3.60 -1.90 16.76
N LYS A 196 -2.95 -2.86 17.43
CA LYS A 196 -2.58 -2.76 18.85
C LYS A 196 -1.47 -1.75 19.13
N LEU A 197 -0.66 -1.40 18.14
CA LEU A 197 0.37 -0.37 18.31
C LEU A 197 -0.24 1.03 18.44
N ASP A 198 -1.48 1.21 17.98
CA ASP A 198 -2.23 2.47 18.05
C ASP A 198 -1.43 3.69 17.55
N VAL A 199 -0.69 3.50 16.45
CA VAL A 199 0.16 4.54 15.81
C VAL A 199 -0.66 5.80 15.44
N GLY A 200 -1.97 5.64 15.25
CA GLY A 200 -2.88 6.74 15.01
C GLY A 200 -2.60 7.48 13.70
N VAL A 201 -2.55 8.81 13.78
CA VAL A 201 -2.34 9.73 12.64
C VAL A 201 -1.15 10.66 12.86
N GLY A 202 -0.38 10.42 13.93
CA GLY A 202 0.72 11.29 14.32
C GLY A 202 1.89 11.17 13.35
N GLN A 203 2.44 12.30 12.90
CA GLN A 203 3.67 12.32 12.10
C GLN A 203 4.95 12.21 12.95
N ARG A 204 4.81 12.19 14.28
CA ARG A 204 5.91 12.08 15.23
C ARG A 204 5.85 10.74 15.93
N ALA A 205 6.89 9.93 15.72
CA ALA A 205 7.02 8.67 16.42
C ALA A 205 7.41 8.89 17.89
N GLU A 206 6.60 8.37 18.80
CA GLU A 206 6.78 8.44 20.25
C GLU A 206 7.43 7.17 20.79
N SER A 207 7.04 6.00 20.25
CA SER A 207 7.59 4.69 20.64
C SER A 207 8.73 4.22 19.73
N GLY A 208 9.60 3.33 20.24
CA GLY A 208 10.66 2.71 19.42
C GLY A 208 10.11 1.94 18.21
N VAL A 209 8.93 1.32 18.37
CA VAL A 209 8.25 0.58 17.29
C VAL A 209 7.74 1.53 16.20
N GLU A 210 7.11 2.65 16.57
CA GLU A 210 6.69 3.66 15.59
C GLU A 210 7.88 4.23 14.81
N LYS A 211 9.01 4.47 15.49
CA LYS A 211 10.23 4.94 14.83
C LYS A 211 10.73 3.95 13.81
N ALA A 212 10.71 2.65 14.14
CA ALA A 212 11.09 1.60 13.21
C ALA A 212 10.13 1.54 12.02
N ILE A 213 8.82 1.59 12.23
CA ILE A 213 7.81 1.62 11.16
C ILE A 213 8.02 2.82 10.25
N PHE A 214 8.16 4.02 10.81
CA PHE A 214 8.34 5.25 10.02
C PHE A 214 9.64 5.23 9.23
N SER A 215 10.71 4.65 9.80
CA SER A 215 11.98 4.48 9.10
C SER A 215 11.83 3.53 7.93
N VAL A 216 11.17 2.37 8.11
CA VAL A 216 10.88 1.43 7.02
C VAL A 216 10.03 2.08 5.93
N LEU A 217 8.98 2.82 6.29
CA LEU A 217 8.15 3.52 5.30
C LEU A 217 8.95 4.57 4.52
N HIS A 218 9.79 5.37 5.19
CA HIS A 218 10.69 6.33 4.51
C HIS A 218 11.67 5.63 3.57
N ILE A 219 12.20 4.48 3.98
CA ILE A 219 13.06 3.64 3.14
C ILE A 219 12.32 3.25 1.86
N CYS A 220 11.11 2.74 2.01
CA CYS A 220 10.34 2.26 0.87
C CYS A 220 9.79 3.42 0.00
N CYS A 221 9.80 4.69 0.46
CA CYS A 221 9.44 5.88 -0.32
C CYS A 221 10.43 6.24 -1.45
N GLY A 222 11.56 5.52 -1.58
CA GLY A 222 12.49 5.68 -2.70
C GLY A 222 13.11 7.08 -2.81
N THR A 223 13.08 7.88 -1.75
CA THR A 223 13.91 9.09 -1.70
C THR A 223 15.35 8.65 -1.83
N ASP A 224 16.13 9.33 -2.68
CA ASP A 224 17.57 9.14 -2.82
C ASP A 224 18.19 8.85 -1.46
N VAL A 225 19.15 7.92 -1.44
CA VAL A 225 19.91 7.46 -0.28
C VAL A 225 20.67 8.65 0.33
N ASP A 226 19.93 9.54 0.98
CA ASP A 226 20.41 10.78 1.56
C ASP A 226 20.46 10.62 3.09
N ALA A 227 21.09 11.58 3.75
CA ALA A 227 21.23 11.67 5.20
C ALA A 227 19.92 11.40 5.96
N VAL A 228 18.75 11.62 5.34
CA VAL A 228 17.43 11.28 5.88
C VAL A 228 17.28 9.79 6.23
N TRP A 229 17.72 8.87 5.38
CA TRP A 229 17.71 7.42 5.67
C TRP A 229 18.57 7.09 6.89
N ILE A 230 19.76 7.67 6.92
CA ILE A 230 20.73 7.51 8.00
C ILE A 230 20.14 8.06 9.30
N ILE A 231 19.53 9.26 9.26
CA ILE A 231 18.87 9.89 10.40
C ILE A 231 17.73 9.02 10.93
N TRP A 232 16.87 8.49 10.06
CA TRP A 232 15.76 7.62 10.48
C TRP A 232 16.24 6.28 11.03
N ALA A 233 17.21 5.63 10.38
CA ALA A 233 17.84 4.42 10.91
C ALA A 233 18.47 4.66 12.29
N PHE A 234 19.22 5.75 12.47
CA PHE A 234 19.76 6.13 13.78
C PHE A 234 18.66 6.48 14.78
N HIS A 235 17.55 7.08 14.34
CA HIS A 235 16.42 7.40 15.21
C HIS A 235 15.71 6.14 15.71
N ALA A 236 15.57 5.13 14.84
CA ALA A 236 15.03 3.82 15.20
C ALA A 236 15.97 3.05 16.14
N LEU A 237 17.29 3.13 15.92
CA LEU A 237 18.30 2.40 16.72
C LEU A 237 18.63 3.09 18.05
N GLY A 238 18.48 4.41 18.16
CA GLY A 238 18.93 5.19 19.31
C GLY A 238 18.15 5.02 20.61
N LYS A 239 17.09 4.19 20.62
CA LYS A 239 16.29 3.88 21.82
C LYS A 239 15.72 2.44 21.81
N LEU A 240 16.57 1.45 21.55
CA LEU A 240 16.38 0.11 22.10
C LEU A 240 16.94 0.06 23.53
#